data_AF-A0A2D5UYU7-F1
#
_entry.id   AF-A0A2D5UYU7-F1
#
_cell.length_a   1.000
_cell.length_b   1.000
_cell.length_c   1.000
_cell.angle_alpha   90.00
_cell.angle_beta   90.00
_cell.angle_gamma   90.00
#
_symmetry.space_group_name_H-M   'P 1'
#
loop_
_entity.id
_entity.type
_entity.pdbx_description
1 polymer ?
#
loop_
_entity_poly.entity_id
_entity_poly.type
_entity_poly.pdbx_seq_one_letter_code
_entity_poly.pdbx_strand_id
1 'polypeptide(L)'
;MLNQTFLFLPGIGSQTEQLLWSKGITNWDQFIKTNTLPTIAPLRKHWYNQLLLEAAKKLNQNNATFFSRRLPQSEHWRLYPHFKQDTIYLDIETTGLSKHSIITLIGLYNGE
;
A
#
# COMPACT_ATOMS: atom_id res chain seq x y z
N MET A 1 7.67 3.69 -1.82
CA MET A 1 7.56 2.21 -1.91
C MET A 1 6.82 1.67 -0.68
N LEU A 2 6.21 0.47 -0.72
CA LEU A 2 5.31 -0.05 0.35
C LEU A 2 5.98 -0.05 1.73
N ASN A 3 7.27 -0.37 1.78
CA ASN A 3 8.09 -0.32 2.99
C ASN A 3 8.27 1.10 3.60
N GLN A 4 7.80 2.14 2.91
CA GLN A 4 7.89 3.55 3.34
C GLN A 4 6.54 4.14 3.77
N THR A 5 5.44 3.36 3.67
CA THR A 5 4.13 3.81 4.14
C THR A 5 3.72 3.14 5.45
N PHE A 6 3.02 3.88 6.28
CA PHE A 6 2.43 3.45 7.54
C PHE A 6 0.89 3.48 7.51
N LEU A 7 0.28 3.88 6.40
CA LEU A 7 -1.18 4.05 6.26
C LEU A 7 -1.97 2.75 6.45
N PHE A 8 -1.34 1.59 6.31
CA PHE A 8 -1.98 0.30 6.57
C PHE A 8 -2.05 -0.04 8.07
N LEU A 9 -1.37 0.72 8.93
CA LEU A 9 -1.40 0.52 10.37
C LEU A 9 -2.67 1.14 10.97
N PRO A 10 -3.41 0.41 11.84
CA PRO A 10 -4.67 0.89 12.39
C PRO A 10 -4.54 2.24 13.09
N GLY A 11 -5.30 3.24 12.64
CA GLY A 11 -5.33 4.58 13.20
C GLY A 11 -4.09 5.44 12.90
N ILE A 12 -3.33 5.12 11.84
CA ILE A 12 -2.36 6.03 11.22
C ILE A 12 -2.98 6.59 9.94
N GLY A 13 -3.20 7.90 9.92
CA GLY A 13 -3.59 8.64 8.71
C GLY A 13 -2.41 9.36 8.05
N SER A 14 -2.68 10.04 6.93
CA SER A 14 -1.68 10.79 6.15
C SER A 14 -0.91 11.81 6.99
N GLN A 15 -1.59 12.55 7.87
CA GLN A 15 -0.94 13.52 8.75
C GLN A 15 0.06 12.86 9.71
N THR A 16 -0.33 11.72 10.31
CA THR A 16 0.55 10.97 11.22
C THR A 16 1.73 10.36 10.48
N GLU A 17 1.51 9.84 9.28
CA GLU A 17 2.58 9.34 8.40
C GLU A 17 3.57 10.45 8.03
N GLN A 18 3.10 11.61 7.59
CA GLN A 18 3.95 12.77 7.29
C GLN A 18 4.74 13.23 8.52
N LEU A 19 4.16 13.17 9.72
CA LEU A 19 4.85 13.47 10.97
C LEU A 19 5.95 12.45 11.29
N LEU A 20 5.74 11.17 10.97
CA LEU A 20 6.80 10.15 11.12
C LEU A 20 7.94 10.44 10.14
N TRP A 21 7.61 10.75 8.88
CA TRP A 21 8.59 11.10 7.86
C TRP A 21 9.40 12.33 8.22
N SER A 22 8.77 13.40 8.71
CA SER A 22 9.48 14.62 9.12
C SER A 22 10.39 14.41 10.33
N LYS A 23 10.15 13.37 11.13
CA LYS A 23 11.01 12.91 12.22
C LYS A 23 12.09 11.91 11.76
N GLY A 24 12.26 11.71 10.46
CA GLY A 24 13.27 10.82 9.89
C GLY A 24 12.88 9.34 9.89
N ILE A 25 11.64 9.00 10.23
CA ILE A 25 11.13 7.63 10.25
C ILE A 25 10.40 7.39 8.93
N THR A 26 11.18 7.13 7.90
CA THR A 26 10.73 7.06 6.50
C THR A 26 10.42 5.64 6.03
N ASN A 27 10.79 4.63 6.81
CA ASN A 27 10.55 3.23 6.48
C ASN A 27 10.36 2.34 7.71
N TRP A 28 9.91 1.11 7.47
CA TRP A 28 9.60 0.14 8.51
C TRP A 28 10.82 -0.20 9.39
N ASP A 29 12.01 -0.33 8.82
CA ASP A 29 13.22 -0.67 9.57
C ASP A 29 13.61 0.45 10.54
N GLN A 30 13.56 1.71 10.08
CA GLN A 30 13.77 2.87 10.94
C GLN A 30 12.74 2.89 12.07
N PHE A 31 11.46 2.67 11.74
CA PHE A 31 10.40 2.62 12.73
C PHE A 31 10.66 1.53 13.78
N ILE A 32 11.03 0.31 13.36
CA ILE A 32 11.28 -0.82 14.26
C ILE A 32 12.49 -0.55 15.16
N LYS A 33 13.59 0.00 14.61
CA LYS A 33 14.83 0.33 15.35
C LYS A 33 14.63 1.47 16.35
N THR A 34 13.64 2.34 16.14
CA THR A 34 13.32 3.38 17.12
C THR A 34 12.58 2.80 18.33
N ASN A 35 13.23 2.86 19.51
CA ASN A 35 12.69 2.34 20.76
C ASN A 35 11.42 3.08 21.22
N THR A 36 11.41 4.41 21.17
CA THR A 36 10.30 5.22 21.67
C THR A 36 9.90 6.30 20.70
N LEU A 37 8.59 6.56 20.59
CA LEU A 37 8.02 7.64 19.80
C LEU A 37 7.09 8.45 20.70
N PRO A 38 7.37 9.75 20.95
CA PRO A 38 6.54 10.56 21.85
C PRO A 38 5.06 10.59 21.49
N THR A 39 4.74 10.41 20.21
CA THR A 39 3.37 10.45 19.67
C THR A 39 2.68 9.09 19.63
N ILE A 40 3.35 8.01 20.00
CA ILE A 40 2.81 6.64 19.95
C ILE A 40 3.09 5.95 21.28
N ALA A 41 2.04 5.58 22.00
CA ALA A 41 2.15 4.88 23.28
C ALA A 41 2.99 3.59 23.15
N PRO A 42 3.81 3.22 24.17
CA PRO A 42 4.71 2.07 24.07
C PRO A 42 4.05 0.75 23.66
N LEU A 43 2.87 0.45 24.21
CA LEU A 43 2.12 -0.75 23.86
C LEU A 43 1.71 -0.75 22.37
N ARG A 44 1.21 0.38 21.87
CA ARG A 44 0.83 0.56 20.46
C ARG A 44 2.06 0.50 19.55
N LYS A 45 3.21 1.03 19.99
CA LYS A 45 4.48 0.93 19.27
C LYS A 45 4.96 -0.52 19.15
N HIS A 46 4.87 -1.30 20.22
CA HIS A 46 5.21 -2.73 20.17
C HIS A 46 4.27 -3.49 19.21
N TRP A 47 2.97 -3.24 19.29
CA TRP A 47 2.00 -3.83 18.36
C TRP A 47 2.29 -3.47 16.89
N TYR A 48 2.60 -2.20 16.62
CA TYR A 48 3.02 -1.77 15.29
C TYR A 48 4.30 -2.44 14.80
N ASN A 49 5.29 -2.67 15.66
CA ASN A 49 6.47 -3.43 15.27
C ASN A 49 6.10 -4.85 14.78
N GLN A 50 5.17 -5.53 15.46
CA GLN A 50 4.70 -6.85 15.02
C GLN A 50 3.98 -6.79 13.67
N LEU A 51 3.11 -5.79 13.46
CA LEU A 51 2.42 -5.60 12.18
C LEU A 51 3.39 -5.27 11.03
N LEU A 52 4.43 -4.48 11.28
CA LEU A 52 5.46 -4.17 10.29
C LEU A 52 6.29 -5.42 9.94
N LEU A 53 6.63 -6.25 10.92
CA LEU A 53 7.32 -7.52 10.69
C LEU A 53 6.44 -8.51 9.91
N GLU A 54 5.14 -8.56 10.18
CA GLU A 54 4.18 -9.34 9.40
C GLU A 54 4.08 -8.79 7.96
N ALA A 55 3.96 -7.47 7.80
CA ALA A 55 3.91 -6.82 6.49
C ALA A 55 5.16 -7.12 5.66
N ALA A 56 6.35 -7.12 6.26
CA ALA A 56 7.60 -7.52 5.59
C ALA A 56 7.53 -8.97 5.09
N LYS A 57 7.03 -9.91 5.91
CA LYS A 57 6.81 -11.31 5.48
C LYS A 57 5.82 -11.40 4.31
N LYS A 58 4.72 -10.64 4.36
CA LYS A 58 3.70 -10.62 3.31
C LYS A 58 4.19 -10.00 2.01
N LEU A 59 5.04 -8.98 2.09
CA LEU A 59 5.70 -8.39 0.93
C LEU A 59 6.65 -9.39 0.27
N ASN A 60 7.46 -10.11 1.06
CA ASN A 60 8.34 -11.17 0.54
C ASN A 60 7.59 -12.36 -0.08
N GLN A 61 6.36 -12.61 0.37
CA GLN A 61 5.45 -13.62 -0.20
C GLN A 61 4.66 -13.10 -1.40
N ASN A 62 4.96 -11.90 -1.89
CA ASN A 62 4.28 -11.25 -3.00
C ASN A 62 2.75 -11.12 -2.80
N ASN A 63 2.31 -10.93 -1.56
CA ASN A 63 0.89 -10.93 -1.19
C ASN A 63 0.27 -9.52 -1.30
N ALA A 64 -0.08 -9.09 -2.52
CA ALA A 64 -0.73 -7.80 -2.77
C ALA A 64 -2.05 -7.63 -1.99
N THR A 65 -2.83 -8.71 -1.85
CA THR A 65 -4.13 -8.73 -1.16
C THR A 65 -4.03 -8.28 0.30
N PHE A 66 -2.92 -8.58 0.98
CA PHE A 66 -2.69 -8.10 2.34
C PHE A 66 -2.71 -6.57 2.41
N PHE A 67 -2.09 -5.90 1.45
CA PHE A 67 -1.95 -4.45 1.39
C PHE A 67 -3.19 -3.77 0.83
N SER A 68 -3.79 -4.29 -0.25
CA SER A 68 -4.97 -3.68 -0.87
C SER A 68 -6.19 -3.63 0.07
N ARG A 69 -6.32 -4.59 0.97
CA ARG A 69 -7.38 -4.63 2.00
C ARG A 69 -7.16 -3.64 3.16
N ARG A 70 -5.96 -3.10 3.34
CA ARG A 70 -5.60 -2.25 4.49
C ARG A 70 -5.25 -0.83 4.10
N LEU A 71 -4.73 -0.62 2.90
CA LEU A 71 -4.47 0.71 2.37
C LEU A 71 -5.77 1.35 1.87
N PRO A 72 -5.93 2.68 2.06
CA PRO A 72 -6.97 3.42 1.38
C PRO A 72 -6.90 3.20 -0.13
N GLN A 73 -8.06 3.13 -0.80
CA GLN A 73 -8.12 2.91 -2.26
C GLN A 73 -7.34 3.97 -3.05
N SER A 74 -7.36 5.22 -2.58
CA SER A 74 -6.57 6.32 -3.16
C SER A 74 -5.06 6.11 -3.10
N GLU A 75 -4.58 5.19 -2.27
CA GLU A 75 -3.16 4.87 -2.09
C GLU A 75 -2.76 3.55 -2.76
N HIS A 76 -3.68 2.89 -3.49
CA HIS A 76 -3.40 1.62 -4.14
C HIS A 76 -2.30 1.72 -5.21
N TRP A 77 -2.06 2.90 -5.77
CA TRP A 77 -0.94 3.14 -6.68
C TRP A 77 0.43 2.78 -6.06
N ARG A 78 0.56 2.77 -4.72
CA ARG A 78 1.80 2.38 -4.03
C ARG A 78 2.14 0.90 -4.17
N LEU A 79 1.16 0.06 -4.51
CA LEU A 79 1.37 -1.37 -4.75
C LEU A 79 2.15 -1.59 -6.05
N TYR A 80 1.90 -0.79 -7.07
CA TYR A 80 2.39 -1.01 -8.44
C TYR A 80 3.90 -1.30 -8.53
N PRO A 81 4.81 -0.52 -7.91
CA PRO A 81 6.25 -0.77 -8.05
C PRO A 81 6.70 -2.15 -7.54
N HIS A 82 5.99 -2.78 -6.59
CA HIS A 82 6.36 -4.09 -6.05
C HIS A 82 5.71 -5.23 -6.82
N PHE A 83 4.48 -5.03 -7.30
CA PHE A 83 3.68 -6.08 -7.93
C PHE A 83 3.61 -5.92 -9.46
N LYS A 84 4.52 -5.13 -10.04
CA LYS A 84 4.52 -4.82 -11.48
C LYS A 84 4.52 -6.07 -12.34
N GLN A 85 5.26 -7.11 -11.94
CA GLN A 85 5.37 -8.38 -12.68
C GLN A 85 4.05 -9.18 -12.70
N ASP A 86 3.17 -8.97 -11.71
CA ASP A 86 1.86 -9.62 -11.60
C ASP A 86 0.71 -8.65 -11.92
N THR A 87 1.01 -7.54 -12.59
CA THR A 87 0.01 -6.52 -12.95
C THR A 87 -0.31 -6.60 -14.44
N ILE A 88 -1.59 -6.48 -14.78
CA ILE A 88 -2.07 -6.26 -16.14
C ILE A 88 -2.67 -4.86 -16.28
N TYR A 89 -2.51 -4.25 -17.44
CA TYR A 89 -3.22 -3.06 -17.86
C TYR A 89 -4.44 -3.51 -18.64
N LEU A 90 -5.61 -3.21 -18.07
CA LEU A 90 -6.91 -3.53 -18.64
C LEU A 90 -7.44 -2.29 -19.35
N ASP A 91 -7.73 -2.45 -20.63
CA ASP A 91 -8.41 -1.45 -21.44
C ASP A 91 -9.77 -2.01 -21.88
N ILE A 92 -10.84 -1.24 -21.66
CA ILE A 92 -12.19 -1.63 -22.04
C ILE A 92 -12.76 -0.52 -22.90
N GLU A 93 -12.95 -0.85 -24.17
CA GLU A 93 -13.61 0.03 -25.11
C GLU A 93 -15.07 -0.37 -25.28
N THR A 94 -15.93 0.63 -25.43
CA THR A 94 -17.36 0.43 -25.67
C THR A 94 -17.79 1.22 -26.88
N THR A 95 -19.00 0.96 -27.39
CA THR A 95 -19.55 1.79 -28.47
C THR A 95 -19.71 3.27 -28.07
N GLY A 96 -19.78 3.60 -26.77
CA GLY A 96 -19.86 4.97 -26.27
C GLY A 96 -21.15 5.72 -26.60
N LEU A 97 -22.16 5.05 -27.18
CA LEU A 97 -23.37 5.69 -27.72
C LEU A 97 -24.45 5.95 -26.67
N SER A 98 -24.49 5.16 -25.59
CA SER A 98 -25.46 5.33 -24.49
C SER A 98 -25.07 4.56 -23.22
N LYS A 99 -25.90 4.62 -22.18
CA LYS A 99 -25.80 3.73 -21.00
C LYS A 99 -25.96 2.23 -21.33
N HIS A 100 -26.48 1.91 -22.51
CA HIS A 100 -26.60 0.55 -23.03
C HIS A 100 -25.50 0.22 -24.06
N SER A 101 -24.40 0.98 -24.04
CA SER A 101 -23.24 0.68 -24.90
C SER A 101 -22.75 -0.74 -24.63
N ILE A 102 -22.41 -1.44 -25.70
CA ILE A 102 -21.85 -2.78 -25.62
C ILE A 102 -20.32 -2.68 -25.63
N ILE A 103 -19.66 -3.63 -24.97
CA ILE A 103 -18.20 -3.77 -25.02
C ILE A 103 -17.81 -4.15 -26.45
N THR A 104 -16.86 -3.42 -27.02
CA THR A 104 -16.33 -3.67 -28.37
C THR A 104 -14.97 -4.33 -28.34
N LEU A 105 -14.14 -4.00 -27.35
CA LEU A 105 -12.81 -4.56 -27.17
C LEU A 105 -12.47 -4.67 -25.68
N ILE A 106 -11.75 -5.74 -25.34
CA ILE A 106 -11.07 -5.91 -24.07
C ILE A 106 -9.59 -6.12 -24.40
N GLY A 107 -8.78 -5.13 -24.06
CA GLY A 107 -7.33 -5.15 -24.21
C GLY A 107 -6.67 -5.54 -22.90
N LEU A 108 -5.75 -6.50 -22.97
CA LEU A 108 -4.89 -6.87 -21.85
C LEU A 108 -3.44 -6.71 -22.28
N TYR A 109 -2.67 -5.96 -21.51
CA TYR A 109 -1.23 -5.83 -21.66
C TYR A 109 -0.56 -6.17 -20.32
N ASN A 110 0.48 -6.99 -20.33
CA ASN A 110 1.21 -7.38 -19.12
C ASN A 110 2.52 -6.59 -18.93
N GLY A 111 2.83 -5.64 -19.83
CA GLY A 111 4.08 -4.88 -19.78
C GLY A 111 5.21 -5.43 -20.66
N GLU A 112 4.96 -6.50 -21.43
CA GLU A 112 5.88 -7.15 -22.37
C GLU A 112 5.25 -7.31 -23.76
#